data_AF-A0AAW2HVS3-F1
#
_entry.id   AF-A0AAW2HVS3-F1
#
_cell.length_a   1.000
_cell.length_b   1.000
_cell.length_c   1.000
_cell.angle_alpha   90.00
_cell.angle_beta   90.00
_cell.angle_gamma   90.00
#
_symmetry.space_group_name_H-M   'P 1'
#
loop_
_entity.id
_entity.type
_entity.pdbx_description
1 polymer ?
#
loop_
_entity_poly.entity_id
_entity_poly.type
_entity_poly.pdbx_seq_one_letter_code
_entity_poly.pdbx_strand_id
1 'polypeptide(L)' 'MKVDFDDAIEDYTKAISLDPGLAVAYYNRGTVLYRLGNYELALEDLTKCVELDPKNIHFAEGLSECKKMCP' A
#
# COMPACT_ATOMS: atom_id res chain seq x y z
N MET A 1 20.19 1.12 -6.04
CA MET A 1 19.18 0.99 -7.12
C MET A 1 17.89 1.55 -6.56
N LYS A 2 17.58 2.81 -6.86
CA LYS A 2 16.46 3.58 -6.29
C LYS A 2 15.38 3.89 -7.35
N VAL A 3 15.61 3.41 -8.58
CA VAL A 3 15.03 3.94 -9.81
C VAL A 3 13.66 3.34 -10.16
N ASP A 4 13.27 2.19 -9.59
CA ASP A 4 12.01 1.53 -9.98
C ASP A 4 10.84 1.78 -9.00
N PHE A 5 11.09 2.33 -7.81
CA PHE A 5 10.04 2.47 -6.79
C PHE A 5 9.27 3.79 -6.88
N ASP A 6 9.92 4.86 -7.32
CA ASP A 6 9.29 6.18 -7.45
C ASP A 6 8.26 6.16 -8.60
N ASP A 7 8.60 5.56 -9.74
CA ASP A 7 7.69 5.37 -10.87
C ASP A 7 6.48 4.49 -10.49
N ALA A 8 6.71 3.42 -9.72
CA ALA A 8 5.63 2.56 -9.22
C ALA A 8 4.67 3.32 -8.30
N ILE A 9 5.19 4.17 -7.40
CA ILE A 9 4.36 5.02 -6.54
C ILE A 9 3.52 5.98 -7.38
N GLU A 10 4.09 6.58 -8.42
CA GLU A 10 3.37 7.49 -9.31
C GLU A 10 2.25 6.77 -10.06
N ASP A 11 2.51 5.59 -10.61
CA ASP A 11 1.52 4.78 -11.33
C ASP A 11 0.36 4.36 -10.43
N TYR A 12 0.64 3.89 -9.21
CA TYR A 12 -0.42 3.57 -8.25
C TYR A 12 -1.18 4.82 -7.80
N THR A 13 -0.51 5.97 -7.67
CA THR A 13 -1.17 7.24 -7.33
C THR A 13 -2.13 7.68 -8.43
N LYS A 14 -1.74 7.53 -9.70
CA LYS A 14 -2.64 7.76 -10.84
C LYS A 14 -3.81 6.79 -10.82
N ALA A 15 -3.56 5.50 -10.59
CA ALA A 15 -4.62 4.49 -10.50
C ALA A 15 -5.64 4.81 -9.39
N ILE A 16 -5.17 5.21 -8.20
CA ILE A 16 -6.01 5.66 -7.08
C ILE A 16 -6.80 6.93 -7.44
N SER A 17 -6.19 7.84 -8.20
CA SER A 17 -6.87 9.07 -8.63
C SER A 17 -7.98 8.79 -9.66
N LEU A 18 -7.81 7.76 -10.49
CA LEU A 18 -8.80 7.31 -11.46
C LEU A 18 -9.91 6.47 -10.80
N ASP A 19 -9.54 5.61 -9.85
CA ASP A 19 -10.47 4.79 -9.07
C ASP A 19 -10.05 4.73 -7.59
N PRO A 20 -10.66 5.60 -6.75
CA PRO A 20 -10.42 5.59 -5.31
C PRO A 20 -10.91 4.33 -4.58
N GLY A 21 -11.69 3.47 -5.27
CA GLY A 21 -12.14 2.18 -4.76
C GLY A 21 -11.18 1.03 -5.06
N LEU A 22 -10.08 1.29 -5.78
CA LEU A 22 -9.16 0.26 -6.23
C LEU A 22 -8.24 -0.21 -5.10
N ALA A 23 -8.75 -1.09 -4.24
CA ALA A 23 -8.04 -1.62 -3.07
C ALA A 23 -6.63 -2.17 -3.39
N VAL A 24 -6.47 -2.84 -4.54
CA VAL A 24 -5.18 -3.40 -4.97
C VAL A 24 -4.12 -2.32 -5.24
N ALA A 25 -4.51 -1.12 -5.71
CA ALA A 25 -3.56 -0.03 -5.94
C ALA A 25 -3.01 0.51 -4.62
N TYR A 26 -3.88 0.66 -3.62
CA TYR A 26 -3.45 0.99 -2.25
C TYR A 26 -2.53 -0.10 -1.67
N TYR A 27 -2.89 -1.38 -1.81
CA TYR A 27 -2.04 -2.48 -1.33
C TYR A 27 -0.64 -2.44 -1.95
N ASN A 28 -0.56 -2.34 -3.27
CA ASN A 28 0.73 -2.35 -3.97
C ASN A 28 1.58 -1.12 -3.65
N ARG A 29 0.97 0.08 -3.59
CA ARG A 29 1.68 1.31 -3.19
C ARG A 29 2.18 1.20 -1.75
N GLY A 30 1.35 0.71 -0.83
CA GLY A 30 1.73 0.45 0.55
C GLY A 30 2.89 -0.53 0.68
N THR A 31 2.91 -1.63 -0.08
CA THR A 31 4.05 -2.57 -0.09
C THR A 31 5.33 -1.92 -0.63
N VAL A 32 5.25 -1.09 -1.67
CA VAL A 32 6.42 -0.35 -2.17
C VAL A 32 6.94 0.62 -1.12
N LEU A 33 6.07 1.39 -0.47
CA LEU A 33 6.40 2.31 0.61
C LEU A 33 7.05 1.58 1.80
N TYR A 34 6.52 0.42 2.17
CA TYR A 34 7.08 -0.44 3.21
C TYR A 34 8.53 -0.86 2.86
N ARG A 35 8.77 -1.28 1.61
CA ARG A 35 10.12 -1.66 1.14
C ARG A 35 11.09 -0.47 1.08
N LEU A 36 10.59 0.75 0.94
CA LEU A 36 11.37 1.98 1.03
C LEU A 36 11.60 2.45 2.48
N GLY A 37 10.99 1.80 3.47
CA GLY A 37 11.07 2.19 4.89
C GLY A 37 10.08 3.28 5.29
N ASN A 38 9.16 3.66 4.42
CA ASN A 38 8.12 4.66 4.69
C ASN A 38 6.91 3.98 5.37
N TYR A 39 7.11 3.47 6.59
CA TYR A 39 6.12 2.62 7.27
C TYR A 39 4.81 3.33 7.62
N GLU A 40 4.84 4.63 7.93
CA GLU A 40 3.62 5.41 8.22
C GLU A 40 2.71 5.48 6.99
N LEU A 41 3.26 5.88 5.84
CA LEU A 41 2.51 5.95 4.58
C LEU A 41 2.08 4.56 4.11
N ALA A 42 2.92 3.54 4.31
CA ALA A 42 2.56 2.16 4.01
C ALA A 42 1.37 1.69 4.87
N LEU A 43 1.35 2.04 6.16
CA LEU A 43 0.28 1.69 7.08
C LEU A 43 -1.04 2.34 6.68
N GLU A 44 -1.03 3.61 6.25
CA GLU A 44 -2.22 4.30 5.74
C GLU A 44 -2.80 3.58 4.51
N ASP A 45 -1.96 3.31 3.51
CA ASP A 45 -2.37 2.64 2.27
C ASP A 45 -2.88 1.21 2.53
N LEU A 46 -2.17 0.43 3.35
CA LEU A 46 -2.57 -0.93 3.69
C LEU A 46 -3.82 -0.97 4.57
N THR A 47 -4.05 0.05 5.40
CA THR A 47 -5.32 0.18 6.12
C THR A 47 -6.44 0.46 5.13
N LYS A 48 -6.20 1.33 4.15
CA LYS A 48 -7.21 1.69 3.16
C LYS A 48 -7.63 0.51 2.28
N CYS A 49 -6.69 -0.35 1.87
CA CYS A 49 -7.06 -1.52 1.07
C CYS A 49 -7.91 -2.53 1.85
N VAL A 50 -7.66 -2.70 3.16
CA VAL A 50 -8.49 -3.55 4.04
C VAL A 50 -9.87 -2.95 4.28
N GLU A 51 -9.99 -1.61 4.39
CA GLU A 51 -11.29 -0.95 4.47
C GLU A 51 -12.14 -1.16 3.21
N LEU A 52 -11.49 -1.11 2.04
CA LEU A 52 -12.14 -1.26 0.74
C LEU A 52 -12.54 -2.71 0.44
N ASP A 53 -11.69 -3.68 0.79
CA ASP A 53 -11.98 -5.12 0.66
C ASP A 53 -11.53 -5.90 1.91
N PRO A 54 -12.38 -5.94 2.95
CA PRO A 54 -12.05 -6.62 4.21
C PRO A 54 -12.05 -8.14 4.10
N LYS A 55 -12.54 -8.72 2.99
CA LYS A 55 -12.58 -10.17 2.79
C LYS A 55 -11.30 -10.72 2.19
N ASN A 56 -10.42 -9.84 1.68
CA ASN A 56 -9.16 -10.24 1.10
C ASN A 56 -8.11 -10.50 2.18
N ILE A 57 -7.78 -11.77 2.38
CA ILE A 57 -6.82 -12.21 3.38
C ILE A 57 -5.42 -11.62 3.15
N HIS A 58 -5.01 -11.39 1.90
CA HIS A 58 -3.68 -10.86 1.58
C HIS A 58 -3.53 -9.39 2.00
N PHE A 59 -4.61 -8.61 1.95
CA PHE A 59 -4.61 -7.24 2.45
C PHE A 59 -4.46 -7.20 3.97
N ALA A 60 -5.16 -8.10 4.67
CA ALA A 60 -5.02 -8.24 6.12
C ALA A 60 -3.62 -8.73 6.54
N GLU A 61 -3.02 -9.64 5.78
CA GLU A 61 -1.63 -10.11 5.98
C GLU A 61 -0.63 -8.97 5.83
N GLY A 62 -0.70 -8.22 4.72
CA GLY A 62 0.20 -7.07 4.49
C GLY A 62 0.07 -5.99 5.56
N LEU A 63 -1.16 -5.68 5.98
CA LEU A 63 -1.40 -4.73 7.07
C LEU A 63 -0.81 -5.23 8.41
N SER A 64 -0.97 -6.52 8.71
CA SER A 64 -0.41 -7.13 9.92
C SER A 64 1.12 -7.06 9.93
N GLU A 65 1.75 -7.31 8.79
CA GLU A 65 3.21 -7.21 8.65
C GLU A 65 3.71 -5.78 8.84
N CYS A 66 3.06 -4.81 8.18
CA CYS A 66 3.42 -3.39 8.33
C CYS A 66 3.30 -2.91 9.78
N LYS A 67 2.24 -3.33 10.50
CA LYS A 67 2.03 -2.99 11.92
C LYS A 67 3.12 -3.52 12.86
N LYS A 68 3.81 -4.62 12.52
CA LYS A 68 4.89 -5.16 13.34
C LYS A 68 6.18 -4.34 13.23
N MET A 69 6.34 -3.60 12.14
CA MET A 69 7.54 -2.84 11.81
C MET A 69 7.38 -1.34 12.06
N CYS A 70 6.15 -0.85 12.20
CA CYS A 70 5.88 0.49 12.67
C CYS A 70 6.16 0.56 14.19
N PRO A 71 7.04 1.46 14.67
CA PRO A 71 7.38 1.60 16.08
C PRO A 71 6.22 2.14 16.95
#